data_AF-A0A3D1M8A2-F1
#
_entry.id   AF-A0A3D1M8A2-F1
#
_cell.length_a   1.000
_cell.length_b   1.000
_cell.length_c   1.000
_cell.angle_alpha   90.00
_cell.angle_beta   90.00
_cell.angle_gamma   90.00
#
_symmetry.space_group_name_H-M   'P 1'
#
loop_
_entity.id
_entity.type
_entity.pdbx_description
1 polymer ?
#
loop_
_entity_poly.entity_id
_entity_poly.type
_entity_poly.pdbx_seq_one_letter_code
_entity_poly.pdbx_strand_id
1 'polypeptide(L)'
;MAEEKEWYRLDNAAKIIPATMTGADTRVFRLVCELKEEVDPAVLQEALEDALREYPYMNCCMRKGVFWYYLDELKTKAVVQRDSQPALQALYRSGRKNLLYRLCYLDRRIVLEMFHVLSDGTGGFMFFEHIVACYLIRKHHIDPSRIKAGSSSVEERQQDAFSQFYEKGKSRKRNFLKEMFPVTAYRLRGREDDNLQEHLIEGTVSAAQVVELAHRFHVTVGVLVTSLWVEAILKQMRHSEYQKPVVVSVPVNLRQFFPSETARNFFGVINVAYDPRQYDGKLESVLSVIDTAFKEELTPEKVQATMNSYAELEHNYALKLIPLPLKEIGLMGITHMMNR
;
A
#
# COMPACT_ATOMS: atom_id res chain seq x y z
N MET A 1 -28.75 -24.06 -14.90
CA MET A 1 -27.77 -24.36 -13.84
C MET A 1 -27.22 -23.03 -13.37
N ALA A 2 -27.47 -22.66 -12.11
CA ALA A 2 -26.99 -21.39 -11.58
C ALA A 2 -25.47 -21.51 -11.40
N GLU A 3 -24.69 -20.69 -12.11
CA GLU A 3 -23.26 -20.53 -11.85
C GLU A 3 -23.09 -20.09 -10.39
N GLU A 4 -22.33 -20.86 -9.60
CA GLU A 4 -21.91 -20.45 -8.27
C GLU A 4 -21.10 -19.16 -8.37
N LYS A 5 -21.58 -18.12 -7.71
CA LYS A 5 -20.95 -16.80 -7.68
C LYS A 5 -19.83 -16.84 -6.65
N GLU A 6 -18.58 -16.77 -7.07
CA GLU A 6 -17.46 -16.65 -6.14
C GLU A 6 -17.43 -15.25 -5.51
N TRP A 7 -17.30 -15.19 -4.18
CA TRP A 7 -17.19 -13.95 -3.42
C TRP A 7 -15.91 -13.99 -2.60
N TYR A 8 -15.09 -12.94 -2.72
CA TYR A 8 -13.84 -12.86 -1.98
C TYR A 8 -14.05 -12.01 -0.72
N ARG A 9 -13.78 -12.62 0.44
CA ARG A 9 -13.79 -11.91 1.73
C ARG A 9 -12.63 -10.93 1.77
N LEU A 10 -12.92 -9.68 2.13
CA LEU A 10 -11.92 -8.64 2.35
C LEU A 10 -11.03 -8.98 3.55
N ASP A 11 -9.73 -8.70 3.42
CA ASP A 11 -8.76 -8.83 4.51
C ASP A 11 -8.78 -7.58 5.43
N ASN A 12 -8.07 -7.68 6.56
CA ASN A 12 -8.09 -6.77 7.71
C ASN A 12 -8.12 -5.25 7.39
N ALA A 13 -7.22 -4.77 6.53
CA ALA A 13 -7.14 -3.35 6.17
C ALA A 13 -8.30 -2.92 5.24
N ALA A 14 -8.71 -3.80 4.33
CA ALA A 14 -9.66 -3.49 3.26
C ALA A 14 -11.11 -3.29 3.74
N LYS A 15 -11.46 -3.75 4.94
CA LYS A 15 -12.78 -3.50 5.55
C LYS A 15 -12.92 -2.07 6.10
N ILE A 16 -11.81 -1.42 6.47
CA ILE A 16 -11.78 -0.09 7.10
C ILE A 16 -11.45 0.99 6.07
N ILE A 17 -10.59 0.68 5.09
CA ILE A 17 -10.14 1.60 4.03
C ILE A 17 -11.27 2.40 3.34
N PRO A 18 -12.42 1.79 2.95
CA PRO A 18 -13.49 2.54 2.28
C PRO A 18 -14.17 3.59 3.17
N ALA A 19 -14.20 3.35 4.48
CA ALA A 19 -14.89 4.21 5.45
C ALA A 19 -14.04 5.40 5.91
N THR A 20 -12.75 5.42 5.58
CA THR A 20 -11.81 6.51 5.91
C THR A 20 -11.44 7.39 4.72
N MET A 21 -11.94 7.08 3.51
CA MET A 21 -11.69 7.88 2.32
C MET A 21 -12.33 9.27 2.45
N THR A 22 -11.52 10.32 2.41
CA THR A 22 -11.99 11.72 2.43
C THR A 22 -11.11 12.58 1.52
N GLY A 23 -11.73 13.48 0.74
CA GLY A 23 -11.00 14.45 -0.07
C GLY A 23 -10.00 13.82 -1.06
N ALA A 24 -8.73 14.21 -0.93
CA ALA A 24 -7.60 13.74 -1.76
C ALA A 24 -7.16 12.28 -1.44
N ASP A 25 -7.57 11.71 -0.30
CA ASP A 25 -7.19 10.33 0.09
C ASP A 25 -7.99 9.28 -0.72
N THR A 26 -7.54 9.06 -1.96
CA THR A 26 -8.17 8.11 -2.90
C THR A 26 -7.82 6.66 -2.59
N ARG A 27 -6.78 6.42 -1.77
CA ARG A 27 -6.19 5.10 -1.48
C ARG A 27 -5.82 4.33 -2.76
N VAL A 28 -5.55 5.04 -3.84
CA VAL A 28 -5.01 4.49 -5.08
C VAL A 28 -3.51 4.65 -5.04
N PHE A 29 -2.79 3.60 -5.39
CA PHE A 29 -1.34 3.67 -5.63
C PHE A 29 -1.04 3.39 -7.10
N ARG A 30 0.14 3.82 -7.55
CA ARG A 30 0.57 3.78 -8.95
C ARG A 30 1.91 3.09 -9.07
N LEU A 31 2.00 2.14 -9.99
CA LEU A 31 3.22 1.48 -10.42
C LEU A 31 3.48 1.83 -11.88
N VAL A 32 4.75 2.10 -12.21
CA VAL A 32 5.16 2.50 -13.56
C VAL A 32 6.34 1.62 -13.98
N CYS A 33 6.26 1.09 -15.20
CA CYS A 33 7.35 0.41 -15.88
C CYS A 33 7.66 1.19 -17.16
N GLU A 34 8.87 1.74 -17.26
CA GLU A 34 9.35 2.39 -18.48
C GLU A 34 10.17 1.40 -19.30
N LEU A 35 9.72 1.16 -20.54
CA LEU A 35 10.36 0.30 -21.51
C LEU A 35 11.40 1.07 -22.34
N LYS A 36 12.21 0.33 -23.08
CA LYS A 36 13.17 0.90 -24.04
C LYS A 36 12.52 1.29 -25.37
N GLU A 37 11.28 0.89 -25.59
CA GLU A 37 10.51 1.10 -26.81
C GLU A 37 9.07 1.54 -26.49
N GLU A 38 8.36 2.00 -27.51
CA GLU A 38 6.95 2.40 -27.35
C GLU A 38 6.05 1.20 -27.05
N VAL A 39 5.08 1.43 -26.18
CA VAL A 39 4.10 0.42 -25.77
C VAL A 39 3.11 0.20 -26.90
N ASP A 40 3.00 -1.06 -27.30
CA ASP A 40 1.97 -1.56 -28.20
C ASP A 40 0.68 -1.89 -27.42
N PRO A 41 -0.41 -1.10 -27.56
CA PRO A 41 -1.60 -1.26 -26.75
C PRO A 41 -2.37 -2.56 -27.03
N ALA A 42 -2.31 -3.08 -28.26
CA ALA A 42 -2.99 -4.33 -28.60
C ALA A 42 -2.31 -5.51 -27.90
N VAL A 43 -0.98 -5.56 -27.96
CA VAL A 43 -0.19 -6.60 -27.27
C VAL A 43 -0.34 -6.46 -25.75
N LEU A 44 -0.39 -5.24 -25.21
CA LEU A 44 -0.62 -5.01 -23.78
C LEU A 44 -2.01 -5.48 -23.32
N GLN A 45 -3.04 -5.31 -24.16
CA GLN A 45 -4.37 -5.82 -23.87
C GLN A 45 -4.38 -7.35 -23.78
N GLU A 46 -3.71 -8.04 -24.71
CA GLU A 46 -3.61 -9.50 -24.68
C GLU A 46 -2.81 -9.99 -23.47
N ALA A 47 -1.72 -9.29 -23.11
CA ALA A 47 -0.94 -9.58 -21.91
C ALA A 47 -1.74 -9.42 -20.61
N LEU A 48 -2.61 -8.41 -20.53
CA LEU A 48 -3.53 -8.25 -19.40
C LEU A 48 -4.53 -9.41 -19.31
N GLU A 49 -5.08 -9.85 -20.44
CA GLU A 49 -6.00 -11.00 -20.47
C GLU A 49 -5.31 -12.30 -20.04
N ASP A 50 -4.05 -12.51 -20.44
CA ASP A 50 -3.25 -13.65 -20.01
C ASP A 50 -3.00 -13.60 -18.49
N ALA A 51 -2.59 -12.43 -17.97
CA ALA A 51 -2.35 -12.23 -16.55
C ALA A 51 -3.60 -12.44 -15.68
N LEU A 52 -4.78 -12.06 -16.17
CA LEU A 52 -6.03 -12.26 -15.45
C LEU A 52 -6.44 -13.72 -15.29
N ARG A 53 -5.86 -14.64 -16.08
CA ARG A 53 -6.06 -16.08 -15.86
C ARG A 53 -5.34 -16.57 -14.60
N GLU A 54 -4.19 -15.99 -14.27
CA GLU A 54 -3.44 -16.30 -13.05
C GLU A 54 -3.88 -15.46 -11.84
N TYR A 55 -4.48 -14.29 -12.09
CA TYR A 55 -4.95 -13.36 -11.07
C TYR A 55 -6.45 -13.04 -11.20
N PRO A 56 -7.36 -14.04 -11.24
CA PRO A 56 -8.79 -13.81 -11.49
C PRO A 56 -9.45 -12.92 -10.42
N TYR A 57 -8.97 -13.00 -9.16
CA TYR A 57 -9.46 -12.20 -8.04
C TYR A 57 -9.21 -10.68 -8.19
N MET A 58 -8.34 -10.25 -9.11
CA MET A 58 -8.16 -8.82 -9.42
C MET A 58 -9.40 -8.25 -10.13
N ASN A 59 -10.16 -9.09 -10.83
CA ASN A 59 -11.33 -8.66 -11.61
C ASN A 59 -12.60 -8.56 -10.74
N CYS A 60 -12.54 -7.73 -9.71
CA CYS A 60 -13.63 -7.52 -8.77
C CYS A 60 -14.10 -6.06 -8.70
N CYS A 61 -15.32 -5.89 -8.20
CA CYS A 61 -15.86 -4.60 -7.79
C CYS A 61 -16.16 -4.60 -6.29
N MET A 62 -16.08 -3.42 -5.66
CA MET A 62 -16.43 -3.30 -4.25
C MET A 62 -17.92 -3.07 -4.07
N ARG A 63 -18.55 -3.84 -3.17
CA ARG A 63 -19.95 -3.72 -2.80
C ARG A 63 -20.12 -3.40 -1.32
N LYS A 64 -21.21 -2.69 -1.02
CA LYS A 64 -21.61 -2.33 0.34
C LYS A 64 -22.70 -3.30 0.81
N GLY A 65 -22.40 -4.09 1.85
CA GLY A 65 -23.41 -4.87 2.59
C GLY A 65 -24.00 -4.07 3.75
N VAL A 66 -24.81 -4.71 4.60
CA VAL A 66 -25.39 -4.06 5.80
C VAL A 66 -24.33 -3.83 6.89
N PHE A 67 -23.40 -4.76 7.03
CA PHE A 67 -22.42 -4.80 8.13
C PHE A 67 -20.97 -4.66 7.69
N TRP A 68 -20.64 -4.95 6.42
CA TRP A 68 -19.29 -4.86 5.86
C TRP A 68 -19.31 -4.61 4.34
N TYR A 69 -18.19 -4.07 3.83
CA TYR A 69 -17.87 -4.08 2.40
C TYR A 69 -17.37 -5.48 1.98
N TYR A 70 -17.58 -5.86 0.72
CA TYR A 70 -17.07 -7.11 0.15
C TYR A 70 -16.69 -6.95 -1.32
N LEU A 71 -15.85 -7.84 -1.84
CA LEU A 71 -15.52 -7.92 -3.26
C LEU A 71 -16.45 -8.90 -3.94
N ASP A 72 -17.09 -8.44 -5.02
CA ASP A 72 -17.92 -9.26 -5.90
C ASP A 72 -17.23 -9.34 -7.25
N GLU A 73 -17.13 -10.55 -7.79
CA GLU A 73 -16.57 -10.79 -9.11
C GLU A 73 -17.27 -9.90 -10.15
N LEU A 74 -16.46 -9.28 -11.02
CA LEU A 74 -16.94 -8.45 -12.10
C LEU A 74 -16.64 -9.17 -13.42
N LYS A 75 -17.71 -9.58 -14.14
CA LYS A 75 -17.58 -10.21 -15.47
C LYS A 75 -17.10 -9.25 -16.56
N THR A 76 -17.00 -7.95 -16.26
CA THR A 76 -16.52 -6.94 -17.20
C THR A 76 -15.03 -7.15 -17.46
N LYS A 77 -14.64 -7.16 -18.73
CA LYS A 77 -13.23 -7.21 -19.12
C LYS A 77 -12.54 -5.89 -18.80
N ALA A 78 -11.34 -5.96 -18.22
CA ALA A 78 -10.47 -4.82 -18.10
C ALA A 78 -9.93 -4.40 -19.46
N VAL A 79 -9.95 -3.10 -19.73
CA VAL A 79 -9.52 -2.52 -21.00
C VAL A 79 -8.32 -1.63 -20.77
N VAL A 80 -7.27 -1.86 -21.55
CA VAL A 80 -6.08 -1.01 -21.60
C VAL A 80 -6.44 0.34 -22.20
N GLN A 81 -6.04 1.41 -21.53
CA GLN A 81 -6.35 2.78 -21.97
C GLN A 81 -5.10 3.63 -22.06
N ARG A 82 -5.15 4.69 -22.86
CA ARG A 82 -4.09 5.70 -22.85
C ARG A 82 -4.12 6.44 -21.51
N ASP A 83 -2.96 6.70 -20.92
CA ASP A 83 -2.86 7.50 -19.71
C ASP A 83 -3.14 8.97 -20.03
N SER A 84 -4.35 9.42 -19.73
CA SER A 84 -4.84 10.75 -20.07
C SER A 84 -5.53 11.45 -18.90
N GLN A 85 -5.50 10.85 -17.71
CA GLN A 85 -6.16 11.36 -16.52
C GLN A 85 -5.09 11.77 -15.50
N PRO A 86 -5.37 12.74 -14.62
CA PRO A 86 -4.56 12.96 -13.43
C PRO A 86 -4.26 11.64 -12.70
N ALA A 87 -3.03 11.52 -12.20
CA ALA A 87 -2.58 10.36 -11.47
C ALA A 87 -3.39 10.17 -10.17
N LEU A 88 -3.47 8.93 -9.70
CA LEU A 88 -4.04 8.57 -8.40
C LEU A 88 -5.53 8.97 -8.21
N GLN A 89 -6.26 9.21 -9.30
CA GLN A 89 -7.69 9.48 -9.20
C GLN A 89 -8.46 8.31 -8.58
N ALA A 90 -9.50 8.65 -7.83
CA ALA A 90 -10.35 7.67 -7.16
C ALA A 90 -10.95 6.66 -8.15
N LEU A 91 -10.50 5.40 -8.03
CA LEU A 91 -11.05 4.28 -8.77
C LEU A 91 -12.36 3.81 -8.16
N TYR A 92 -12.49 3.81 -6.83
CA TYR A 92 -13.74 3.47 -6.17
C TYR A 92 -14.67 4.68 -6.05
N ARG A 93 -15.96 4.49 -6.39
CA ARG A 93 -17.05 5.40 -6.06
C ARG A 93 -18.22 4.62 -5.50
N SER A 94 -18.73 5.03 -4.35
CA SER A 94 -19.82 4.32 -3.68
C SER A 94 -21.03 4.13 -4.60
N GLY A 95 -21.56 2.90 -4.65
CA GLY A 95 -22.68 2.53 -5.51
C GLY A 95 -22.33 2.22 -6.96
N ARG A 96 -21.10 2.50 -7.43
CA ARG A 96 -20.67 2.13 -8.79
C ARG A 96 -20.09 0.72 -8.83
N LYS A 97 -20.40 -0.02 -9.90
CA LYS A 97 -19.82 -1.33 -10.21
C LYS A 97 -18.75 -1.13 -11.28
N ASN A 98 -17.52 -0.90 -10.84
CA ASN A 98 -16.38 -0.73 -11.71
C ASN A 98 -15.17 -1.47 -11.14
N LEU A 99 -14.17 -1.67 -12.01
CA LEU A 99 -12.90 -2.26 -11.61
C LEU A 99 -12.18 -1.35 -10.63
N LEU A 100 -11.46 -1.98 -9.71
CA LEU A 100 -10.68 -1.34 -8.67
C LEU A 100 -9.21 -1.16 -9.06
N TYR A 101 -8.89 -1.37 -10.33
CA TYR A 101 -7.60 -1.06 -10.94
C TYR A 101 -7.81 -0.54 -12.36
N ARG A 102 -6.79 0.12 -12.92
CA ARG A 102 -6.70 0.44 -14.34
C ARG A 102 -5.28 0.21 -14.85
N LEU A 103 -5.16 -0.38 -16.03
CA LEU A 103 -3.90 -0.51 -16.74
C LEU A 103 -3.87 0.52 -17.87
N CYS A 104 -2.89 1.41 -17.82
CA CYS A 104 -2.73 2.50 -18.77
C CYS A 104 -1.38 2.39 -19.49
N TYR A 105 -1.27 3.07 -20.64
CA TYR A 105 0.01 3.26 -21.32
C TYR A 105 0.20 4.71 -21.78
N LEU A 106 1.45 5.16 -21.83
CA LEU A 106 1.85 6.43 -22.43
C LEU A 106 3.26 6.32 -22.97
N ASP A 107 3.43 6.52 -24.27
CA ASP A 107 4.71 6.38 -24.98
C ASP A 107 5.38 5.04 -24.64
N ARG A 108 6.43 5.05 -23.80
CA ARG A 108 7.18 3.85 -23.39
C ARG A 108 6.78 3.32 -22.01
N ARG A 109 5.77 3.89 -21.38
CA ARG A 109 5.39 3.60 -20.00
C ARG A 109 4.14 2.74 -19.96
N ILE A 110 4.22 1.63 -19.24
CA ILE A 110 3.07 0.88 -18.76
C ILE A 110 2.81 1.34 -17.33
N VAL A 111 1.55 1.62 -17.01
CA VAL A 111 1.14 2.17 -15.72
C VAL A 111 0.02 1.32 -15.16
N LEU A 112 0.19 0.80 -13.95
CA LEU A 112 -0.90 0.20 -13.18
C LEU A 112 -1.28 1.14 -12.05
N GLU A 113 -2.55 1.51 -11.98
CA GLU A 113 -3.12 2.14 -10.80
C GLU A 113 -4.12 1.21 -10.14
N MET A 114 -4.02 1.08 -8.82
CA MET A 114 -4.80 0.10 -8.07
C MET A 114 -5.29 0.68 -6.76
N PHE A 115 -6.54 0.39 -6.44
CA PHE A 115 -7.14 0.70 -5.15
C PHE A 115 -6.66 -0.30 -4.10
N HIS A 116 -6.15 0.20 -2.98
CA HIS A 116 -5.43 -0.57 -1.95
C HIS A 116 -6.26 -1.69 -1.28
N VAL A 117 -7.58 -1.71 -1.52
CA VAL A 117 -8.47 -2.82 -1.11
C VAL A 117 -8.14 -4.13 -1.83
N LEU A 118 -7.67 -4.09 -3.08
CA LEU A 118 -7.35 -5.30 -3.84
C LEU A 118 -6.03 -5.94 -3.39
N SER A 119 -5.02 -5.13 -3.13
CA SER A 119 -3.67 -5.61 -2.84
C SER A 119 -2.84 -4.55 -2.12
N ASP A 120 -1.76 -5.00 -1.47
CA ASP A 120 -0.70 -4.11 -0.99
C ASP A 120 0.31 -3.82 -2.11
N GLY A 121 1.34 -3.03 -1.78
CA GLY A 121 2.39 -2.71 -2.75
C GLY A 121 3.10 -3.95 -3.32
N THR A 122 3.25 -5.03 -2.54
CA THR A 122 3.95 -6.24 -3.00
C THR A 122 3.06 -7.07 -3.94
N GLY A 123 1.82 -7.34 -3.56
CA GLY A 123 0.91 -8.09 -4.41
C GLY A 123 0.52 -7.33 -5.68
N GLY A 124 0.37 -6.00 -5.60
CA GLY A 124 0.20 -5.14 -6.76
C GLY A 124 1.41 -5.20 -7.70
N PHE A 125 2.61 -5.24 -7.13
CA PHE A 125 3.85 -5.40 -7.90
C PHE A 125 3.95 -6.77 -8.58
N MET A 126 3.60 -7.87 -7.90
CA MET A 126 3.58 -9.21 -8.49
C MET A 126 2.63 -9.29 -9.69
N PHE A 127 1.41 -8.75 -9.56
CA PHE A 127 0.45 -8.69 -10.67
C PHE A 127 0.99 -7.84 -11.83
N PHE A 128 1.59 -6.69 -11.52
CA PHE A 128 2.15 -5.79 -12.52
C PHE A 128 3.34 -6.39 -13.26
N GLU A 129 4.27 -7.01 -12.52
CA GLU A 129 5.42 -7.72 -13.06
C GLU A 129 4.96 -8.85 -13.99
N HIS A 130 3.92 -9.60 -13.61
CA HIS A 130 3.37 -10.64 -14.45
C HIS A 130 2.76 -10.09 -15.76
N ILE A 131 2.01 -8.99 -15.72
CA ILE A 131 1.51 -8.30 -16.93
C ILE A 131 2.68 -7.89 -17.84
N VAL A 132 3.72 -7.27 -17.28
CA VAL A 132 4.88 -6.81 -18.04
C VAL A 132 5.66 -7.99 -18.63
N ALA A 133 5.81 -9.08 -17.88
CA ALA A 133 6.42 -10.31 -18.36
C ALA A 133 5.65 -10.92 -19.53
N CYS A 134 4.32 -11.07 -19.40
CA CYS A 134 3.46 -11.53 -20.49
C CYS A 134 3.59 -10.63 -21.72
N TYR A 135 3.62 -9.31 -21.53
CA TYR A 135 3.81 -8.33 -22.61
C TYR A 135 5.13 -8.55 -23.35
N LEU A 136 6.25 -8.63 -22.63
CA LEU A 136 7.58 -8.80 -23.22
C LEU A 136 7.74 -10.15 -23.92
N ILE A 137 7.23 -11.23 -23.32
CA ILE A 137 7.17 -12.56 -23.95
C ILE A 137 6.49 -12.48 -25.31
N ARG A 138 5.34 -11.82 -25.35
CA ARG A 138 4.51 -11.74 -26.55
C ARG A 138 5.10 -10.82 -27.60
N LYS A 139 5.56 -9.64 -27.18
CA LYS A 139 6.12 -8.61 -28.06
C LYS A 139 7.42 -9.06 -28.73
N HIS A 140 8.25 -9.83 -28.02
CA HIS A 140 9.56 -10.25 -28.50
C HIS A 140 9.67 -11.75 -28.79
N HIS A 141 8.56 -12.49 -28.70
CA HIS A 141 8.53 -13.95 -28.86
C HIS A 141 9.58 -14.67 -27.98
N ILE A 142 9.73 -14.21 -26.73
CA ILE A 142 10.67 -14.80 -25.77
C ILE A 142 10.08 -16.12 -25.29
N ASP A 143 10.93 -17.15 -25.19
CA ASP A 143 10.56 -18.40 -24.53
C ASP A 143 10.15 -18.13 -23.07
N PRO A 144 8.89 -18.44 -22.67
CA PRO A 144 8.40 -18.18 -21.32
C PRO A 144 9.26 -18.79 -20.21
N SER A 145 9.95 -19.90 -20.49
CA SER A 145 10.85 -20.56 -19.52
C SER A 145 12.05 -19.70 -19.11
N ARG A 146 12.37 -18.66 -19.90
CA ARG A 146 13.45 -17.71 -19.60
C ARG A 146 13.04 -16.62 -18.62
N ILE A 147 11.74 -16.44 -18.39
CA ILE A 147 11.25 -15.54 -17.36
C ILE A 147 11.02 -16.35 -16.09
N LYS A 148 11.71 -15.98 -15.01
CA LYS A 148 11.43 -16.52 -13.68
C LYS A 148 10.12 -15.91 -13.17
N ALA A 149 8.98 -16.41 -13.64
CA ALA A 149 7.71 -16.14 -12.98
C ALA A 149 7.73 -16.83 -11.61
N GLY A 150 7.23 -16.16 -10.56
CA GLY A 150 7.15 -16.74 -9.22
C GLY A 150 6.41 -18.09 -9.23
N SER A 151 6.95 -19.09 -8.55
CA SER A 151 6.48 -20.48 -8.60
C SER A 151 5.20 -20.76 -7.80
N SER A 152 4.64 -19.74 -7.16
CA SER A 152 3.52 -19.87 -6.23
C SER A 152 2.20 -20.15 -6.97
N SER A 153 1.34 -21.00 -6.39
CA SER A 153 0.06 -21.38 -7.00
C SER A 153 -0.96 -20.23 -6.93
N VAL A 154 -2.04 -20.33 -7.72
CA VAL A 154 -3.14 -19.35 -7.69
C VAL A 154 -3.78 -19.29 -6.29
N GLU A 155 -3.90 -20.44 -5.62
CA GLU A 155 -4.41 -20.53 -4.25
C GLU A 155 -3.46 -19.86 -3.25
N GLU A 156 -2.14 -20.11 -3.34
CA GLU A 156 -1.14 -19.48 -2.46
C GLU A 156 -1.15 -17.95 -2.58
N ARG A 157 -1.31 -17.43 -3.80
CA ARG A 157 -1.42 -15.99 -4.06
C ARG A 157 -2.70 -15.38 -3.49
N GLN A 158 -3.73 -16.18 -3.21
CA GLN A 158 -5.02 -15.71 -2.69
C GLN A 158 -5.21 -15.92 -1.18
N GLN A 159 -4.24 -16.53 -0.48
CA GLN A 159 -4.38 -16.84 0.95
C GLN A 159 -4.40 -15.58 1.83
N ASP A 160 -5.24 -15.58 2.86
CA ASP A 160 -5.19 -14.60 3.95
C ASP A 160 -4.07 -14.96 4.93
N ALA A 161 -2.90 -14.37 4.71
CA ALA A 161 -1.72 -14.64 5.53
C ALA A 161 -1.86 -14.16 6.98
N PHE A 162 -2.70 -13.15 7.26
CA PHE A 162 -2.90 -12.69 8.64
C PHE A 162 -3.54 -13.77 9.51
N SER A 163 -4.52 -14.50 8.97
CA SER A 163 -5.18 -15.59 9.69
C SER A 163 -4.25 -16.79 9.92
N GLN A 164 -3.34 -17.06 8.99
CA GLN A 164 -2.41 -18.21 9.05
C GLN A 164 -1.39 -18.09 10.19
N PHE A 165 -0.80 -16.91 10.35
CA PHE A 165 0.26 -16.69 11.33
C PHE A 165 -0.26 -16.23 12.71
N TYR A 166 -1.57 -16.02 12.84
CA TYR A 166 -2.17 -15.51 14.07
C TYR A 166 -2.00 -16.45 15.27
N GLU A 167 -1.32 -15.98 16.31
CA GLU A 167 -1.17 -16.71 17.58
C GLU A 167 -2.16 -16.21 18.63
N LYS A 168 -3.24 -16.97 18.84
CA LYS A 168 -4.30 -16.64 19.81
C LYS A 168 -3.75 -16.53 21.24
N GLY A 169 -3.99 -15.38 21.89
CA GLY A 169 -3.66 -15.17 23.31
C GLY A 169 -2.25 -14.65 23.61
N LYS A 170 -1.43 -14.36 22.57
CA LYS A 170 -0.15 -13.67 22.72
C LYS A 170 -0.19 -12.18 22.35
N SER A 171 -1.37 -11.59 22.14
CA SER A 171 -1.42 -10.14 22.08
C SER A 171 -1.12 -9.59 23.48
N ARG A 172 -0.06 -8.78 23.58
CA ARG A 172 0.01 -7.85 24.70
C ARG A 172 -1.25 -6.98 24.60
N LYS A 173 -1.89 -6.69 25.74
CA LYS A 173 -2.92 -5.64 25.85
C LYS A 173 -2.31 -4.28 25.49
N ARG A 174 -2.04 -4.07 24.21
CA ARG A 174 -1.60 -2.81 23.63
C ARG A 174 -2.87 -2.02 23.33
N ASN A 175 -2.96 -0.82 23.90
CA ASN A 175 -4.00 0.11 23.50
C ASN A 175 -3.67 0.59 22.09
N PHE A 176 -4.22 -0.11 21.10
CA PHE A 176 -4.01 0.13 19.66
C PHE A 176 -4.05 1.62 19.28
N LEU A 177 -5.04 2.35 19.81
CA LEU A 177 -5.19 3.80 19.58
C LEU A 177 -4.05 4.65 20.16
N LYS A 178 -3.51 4.27 21.32
CA LYS A 178 -2.42 4.99 21.99
C LYS A 178 -1.07 4.74 21.30
N GLU A 179 -0.93 3.64 20.57
CA GLU A 179 0.29 3.29 19.84
C GLU A 179 0.27 3.69 18.38
N MET A 180 -0.91 3.72 17.75
CA MET A 180 -1.07 4.36 16.44
C MET A 180 -0.86 5.88 16.51
N PHE A 181 -1.23 6.51 17.63
CA PHE A 181 -1.13 7.96 17.83
C PHE A 181 -0.38 8.31 19.12
N PRO A 182 0.92 7.98 19.23
CA PRO A 182 1.64 8.12 20.48
C PRO A 182 1.90 9.59 20.85
N VAL A 183 2.00 10.47 19.83
CA VAL A 183 2.37 11.88 20.00
C VAL A 183 1.69 12.78 18.96
N THR A 184 1.44 14.03 19.32
CA THR A 184 0.99 15.06 18.38
C THR A 184 2.15 15.51 17.51
N ALA A 185 2.23 14.99 16.28
CA ALA A 185 3.29 15.29 15.33
C ALA A 185 3.19 16.72 14.74
N TYR A 186 4.31 17.20 14.20
CA TYR A 186 4.35 18.38 13.33
C TYR A 186 3.49 18.13 12.09
N ARG A 187 2.68 19.12 11.70
CA ARG A 187 1.86 19.07 10.49
C ARG A 187 2.51 19.93 9.42
N LEU A 188 2.76 19.33 8.27
CA LEU A 188 3.19 20.05 7.08
C LEU A 188 2.16 21.13 6.73
N ARG A 189 2.66 22.30 6.34
CA ARG A 189 1.84 23.42 5.88
C ARG A 189 2.10 23.63 4.40
N GLY A 190 1.05 23.94 3.67
CA GLY A 190 1.12 24.21 2.25
C GLY A 190 -0.23 24.72 1.75
N ARG A 191 -0.26 25.14 0.48
CA ARG A 191 -1.52 25.37 -0.20
C ARG A 191 -2.05 24.02 -0.68
N GLU A 192 -3.26 23.68 -0.27
CA GLU A 192 -3.99 22.54 -0.83
C GLU A 192 -4.45 22.86 -2.26
N ASP A 193 -4.51 21.84 -3.11
CA ASP A 193 -5.08 21.98 -4.45
C ASP A 193 -6.57 22.31 -4.35
N ASP A 194 -7.04 23.28 -5.14
CA ASP A 194 -8.43 23.75 -5.08
C ASP A 194 -9.44 22.64 -5.43
N ASN A 195 -9.01 21.61 -6.18
CA ASN A 195 -9.80 20.43 -6.53
C ASN A 195 -9.40 19.19 -5.71
N LEU A 196 -8.54 19.33 -4.70
CA LEU A 196 -7.97 18.24 -3.91
C LEU A 196 -7.36 17.14 -4.79
N GLN A 197 -6.76 17.52 -5.93
CA GLN A 197 -6.06 16.59 -6.80
C GLN A 197 -4.64 16.31 -6.29
N GLU A 198 -4.23 15.05 -6.39
CA GLU A 198 -2.86 14.64 -6.11
C GLU A 198 -1.91 15.14 -7.20
N HIS A 199 -0.77 15.70 -6.79
CA HIS A 199 0.27 16.20 -7.69
C HIS A 199 1.46 15.23 -7.71
N LEU A 200 1.83 14.76 -8.89
CA LEU A 200 2.95 13.84 -9.07
C LEU A 200 4.23 14.62 -9.42
N ILE A 201 5.26 14.47 -8.59
CA ILE A 201 6.62 14.91 -8.89
C ILE A 201 7.47 13.66 -9.08
N GLU A 202 8.09 13.53 -10.25
CA GLU A 202 8.94 12.39 -10.60
C GLU A 202 10.41 12.82 -10.66
N GLY A 203 11.27 12.05 -9.99
CA GLY A 203 12.72 12.18 -10.07
C GLY A 203 13.35 10.81 -10.13
N THR A 204 14.31 10.62 -11.04
CA THR A 204 14.99 9.33 -11.25
C THR A 204 16.41 9.40 -10.71
N VAL A 205 16.80 8.39 -9.94
CA VAL A 205 18.16 8.21 -9.44
C VAL A 205 18.62 6.77 -9.66
N SER A 206 19.93 6.55 -9.73
CA SER A 206 20.47 5.19 -9.82
C SER A 206 20.23 4.42 -8.52
N ALA A 207 19.51 3.30 -8.61
CA ALA A 207 19.31 2.41 -7.46
C ALA A 207 20.64 1.92 -6.87
N ALA A 208 21.63 1.63 -7.73
CA ALA A 208 22.95 1.20 -7.29
C ALA A 208 23.66 2.28 -6.46
N GLN A 209 23.57 3.55 -6.86
CA GLN A 209 24.17 4.66 -6.13
C GLN A 209 23.47 4.93 -4.79
N VAL A 210 22.15 4.75 -4.73
CA VAL A 210 21.39 4.87 -3.46
C VAL A 210 21.79 3.77 -2.49
N VAL A 211 21.92 2.53 -2.97
CA VAL A 211 22.39 1.39 -2.16
C VAL A 211 23.82 1.63 -1.67
N GLU A 212 24.72 2.09 -2.54
CA GLU A 212 26.10 2.42 -2.17
C GLU A 212 26.15 3.55 -1.12
N LEU A 213 25.31 4.57 -1.26
CA LEU A 213 25.20 5.65 -0.27
C LEU A 213 24.72 5.12 1.09
N ALA A 214 23.71 4.24 1.11
CA ALA A 214 23.23 3.62 2.34
C ALA A 214 24.33 2.79 3.03
N HIS A 215 25.10 2.03 2.25
CA HIS A 215 26.24 1.26 2.75
C HIS A 215 27.36 2.14 3.32
N ARG A 216 27.64 3.30 2.71
CA ARG A 216 28.62 4.27 3.25
C ARG A 216 28.25 4.80 4.63
N PHE A 217 26.95 4.91 4.92
CA PHE A 217 26.44 5.28 6.23
C PHE A 217 26.16 4.08 7.15
N HIS A 218 26.45 2.84 6.70
CA HIS A 218 26.18 1.60 7.44
C HIS A 218 24.70 1.40 7.82
N VAL A 219 23.78 1.87 6.98
CA VAL A 219 22.33 1.73 7.17
C VAL A 219 21.66 1.04 5.97
N THR A 220 20.38 0.69 6.12
CA THR A 220 19.56 0.20 5.01
C THR A 220 19.05 1.37 4.15
N VAL A 221 18.62 1.07 2.92
CA VAL A 221 17.98 2.07 2.04
C VAL A 221 16.73 2.68 2.69
N GLY A 222 15.93 1.86 3.38
CA GLY A 222 14.72 2.34 4.08
C GLY A 222 15.04 3.37 5.16
N VAL A 223 16.09 3.13 5.96
CA VAL A 223 16.58 4.09 6.95
C VAL A 223 17.09 5.36 6.27
N LEU A 224 17.95 5.24 5.25
CA LEU A 224 18.51 6.37 4.53
C LEU A 224 17.41 7.29 3.97
N VAL A 225 16.46 6.74 3.23
CA VAL A 225 15.38 7.52 2.59
C VAL A 225 14.46 8.14 3.64
N THR A 226 14.15 7.42 4.72
CA THR A 226 13.35 7.96 5.83
C THR A 226 14.08 9.12 6.50
N SER A 227 15.38 9.02 6.75
CA SER A 227 16.19 10.09 7.33
C SER A 227 16.28 11.31 6.41
N LEU A 228 16.47 11.11 5.10
CA LEU A 228 16.44 12.20 4.12
C LEU A 228 15.08 12.92 4.11
N TRP A 229 13.98 12.18 4.21
CA TRP A 229 12.64 12.75 4.29
C TRP A 229 12.44 13.57 5.57
N VAL A 230 12.85 13.03 6.73
CA VAL A 230 12.82 13.74 8.01
C VAL A 230 13.67 15.01 7.94
N GLU A 231 14.90 14.93 7.41
CA GLU A 231 15.79 16.08 7.28
C GLU A 231 15.20 17.17 6.36
N ALA A 232 14.58 16.78 5.25
CA ALA A 232 13.91 17.71 4.35
C ALA A 232 12.78 18.49 5.04
N ILE A 233 12.04 17.83 5.95
CA ILE A 233 11.02 18.48 6.78
C ILE A 233 11.68 19.41 7.80
N LEU A 234 12.70 18.94 8.52
CA LEU A 234 13.42 19.73 9.53
C LEU A 234 13.99 21.04 8.95
N LYS A 235 14.54 20.99 7.73
CA LYS A 235 15.07 22.16 7.00
C LYS A 235 14.01 23.21 6.65
N GLN A 236 12.73 22.85 6.64
CA GLN A 236 11.62 23.75 6.37
C GLN A 236 10.97 24.28 7.66
N MET A 237 11.23 23.66 8.81
CA MET A 237 10.64 24.04 10.09
C MET A 237 11.29 25.32 10.64
N ARG A 238 10.45 26.19 11.22
CA ARG A 238 10.94 27.33 12.02
C ARG A 238 11.30 26.83 13.42
N HIS A 239 12.26 27.47 14.09
CA HIS A 239 12.63 27.12 15.47
C HIS A 239 11.42 27.13 16.45
N SER A 240 10.45 28.03 16.25
CA SER A 240 9.21 28.05 17.05
C SER A 240 8.37 26.78 16.94
N GLU A 241 8.60 25.95 15.92
CA GLU A 241 7.84 24.74 15.61
C GLU A 241 8.51 23.47 16.16
N TYR A 242 9.70 23.59 16.75
CA TYR A 242 10.49 22.46 17.27
C TYR A 242 9.87 21.80 18.52
N GLN A 243 8.73 22.28 18.98
CA GLN A 243 7.96 21.68 20.08
C GLN A 243 7.19 20.41 19.65
N LYS A 244 7.06 20.16 18.34
CA LYS A 244 6.36 18.99 17.80
C LYS A 244 7.34 18.08 17.05
N PRO A 245 7.34 16.76 17.30
CA PRO A 245 8.23 15.83 16.60
C PRO A 245 7.81 15.65 15.14
N VAL A 246 8.77 15.31 14.28
CA VAL A 246 8.49 14.77 12.96
C VAL A 246 8.25 13.27 13.14
N VAL A 247 7.08 12.77 12.72
CA VAL A 247 6.74 11.35 12.81
C VAL A 247 6.49 10.82 11.40
N VAL A 248 7.18 9.75 11.02
CA VAL A 248 7.04 9.10 9.73
C VAL A 248 6.50 7.69 9.93
N SER A 249 5.37 7.39 9.31
CA SER A 249 4.81 6.04 9.25
C SER A 249 5.42 5.30 8.08
N VAL A 250 6.16 4.23 8.36
CA VAL A 250 6.86 3.43 7.34
C VAL A 250 6.14 2.09 7.18
N PRO A 251 5.63 1.75 5.99
CA PRO A 251 5.06 0.43 5.73
C PRO A 251 6.16 -0.63 5.65
N VAL A 252 5.90 -1.80 6.22
CA VAL A 252 6.84 -2.92 6.33
C VAL A 252 6.24 -4.16 5.68
N ASN A 253 6.97 -4.81 4.78
CA ASN A 253 6.54 -6.06 4.20
C ASN A 253 6.66 -7.20 5.22
N LEU A 254 5.53 -7.75 5.67
CA LEU A 254 5.51 -8.81 6.67
C LEU A 254 6.02 -10.15 6.12
N ARG A 255 6.08 -10.31 4.78
CA ARG A 255 6.60 -11.52 4.12
C ARG A 255 8.07 -11.79 4.44
N GLN A 256 8.82 -10.77 4.86
CA GLN A 256 10.21 -10.92 5.31
C GLN A 256 10.33 -11.62 6.66
N PHE A 257 9.26 -11.61 7.46
CA PHE A 257 9.20 -12.20 8.80
C PHE A 257 8.35 -13.47 8.83
N PHE A 258 7.36 -13.55 7.95
CA PHE A 258 6.42 -14.67 7.84
C PHE A 258 6.38 -15.15 6.39
N PRO A 259 6.96 -16.33 6.07
CA PRO A 259 7.02 -16.84 4.71
C PRO A 259 5.61 -16.96 4.10
N SER A 260 5.27 -16.09 3.15
CA SER A 260 3.97 -16.08 2.49
C SER A 260 4.08 -15.56 1.06
N GLU A 261 3.41 -16.25 0.15
CA GLU A 261 3.33 -15.95 -1.28
C GLU A 261 2.04 -15.18 -1.63
N THR A 262 1.28 -14.72 -0.63
CA THR A 262 0.02 -14.01 -0.86
C THR A 262 0.25 -12.74 -1.65
N ALA A 263 -0.61 -12.48 -2.62
CA ALA A 263 -0.70 -11.22 -3.35
C ALA A 263 -1.85 -10.35 -2.83
N ARG A 264 -2.42 -10.68 -1.66
CA ARG A 264 -3.33 -9.82 -0.90
C ARG A 264 -2.56 -8.90 0.07
N ASN A 265 -3.30 -8.12 0.86
CA ASN A 265 -2.72 -7.19 1.83
C ASN A 265 -2.00 -7.94 2.95
N PHE A 266 -0.68 -7.78 3.08
CA PHE A 266 0.13 -8.36 4.15
C PHE A 266 1.34 -7.48 4.51
N PHE A 267 1.03 -6.31 5.07
CA PHE A 267 2.01 -5.33 5.52
C PHE A 267 1.72 -4.86 6.95
N GLY A 268 2.77 -4.40 7.62
CA GLY A 268 2.72 -3.71 8.91
C GLY A 268 3.08 -2.24 8.75
N VAL A 269 2.90 -1.44 9.81
CA VAL A 269 3.36 -0.06 9.85
C VAL A 269 4.15 0.16 11.12
N ILE A 270 5.35 0.72 10.99
CA ILE A 270 6.13 1.24 12.12
C ILE A 270 6.05 2.77 12.11
N ASN A 271 6.04 3.39 13.29
CA ASN A 271 6.06 4.84 13.43
C ASN A 271 7.41 5.26 13.98
N VAL A 272 8.14 6.04 13.20
CA VAL A 272 9.45 6.54 13.58
C VAL A 272 9.37 8.03 13.86
N ALA A 273 9.78 8.43 15.07
CA ALA A 273 9.72 9.81 15.52
C ALA A 273 11.12 10.41 15.65
N TYR A 274 11.27 11.67 15.25
CA TYR A 274 12.47 12.48 15.44
C TYR A 274 12.11 13.79 16.13
N ASP A 275 12.87 14.15 17.16
CA ASP A 275 12.71 15.41 17.89
C ASP A 275 13.55 16.51 17.22
N PRO A 276 12.93 17.56 16.63
CA PRO A 276 13.66 18.63 15.96
C PRO A 276 14.70 19.34 16.84
N ARG A 277 14.54 19.31 18.16
CA ARG A 277 15.49 19.92 19.11
C ARG A 277 16.85 19.19 19.15
N GLN A 278 16.91 17.97 18.63
CA GLN A 278 18.13 17.18 18.52
C GLN A 278 18.87 17.41 17.19
N TYR A 279 18.29 18.16 16.26
CA TYR A 279 18.89 18.39 14.94
C TYR A 279 20.07 19.36 15.02
N ASP A 280 21.25 18.89 14.63
CA ASP A 280 22.50 19.63 14.62
C ASP A 280 22.88 20.19 13.23
N GLY A 281 21.96 20.09 12.25
CA GLY A 281 22.20 20.50 10.87
C GLY A 281 22.84 19.44 9.99
N LYS A 282 23.05 18.21 10.50
CA LYS A 282 23.69 17.11 9.77
C LYS A 282 22.76 15.91 9.60
N LEU A 283 22.89 15.19 8.49
CA LEU A 283 22.07 14.01 8.21
C LEU A 283 22.40 12.85 9.16
N GLU A 284 23.65 12.74 9.60
CA GLU A 284 24.16 11.69 10.47
C GLU A 284 23.44 11.64 11.83
N SER A 285 23.07 12.79 12.39
CA SER A 285 22.31 12.85 13.64
C SER A 285 20.89 12.31 13.46
N VAL A 286 20.28 12.56 12.29
CA VAL A 286 18.98 11.97 11.93
C VAL A 286 19.10 10.48 11.70
N LEU A 287 20.11 10.04 10.92
CA LEU A 287 20.36 8.62 10.62
C LEU A 287 20.48 7.78 11.88
N SER A 288 21.25 8.24 12.88
CA SER A 288 21.46 7.48 14.12
C SER A 288 20.15 7.21 14.87
N VAL A 289 19.24 8.21 14.93
CA VAL A 289 17.95 8.08 15.63
C VAL A 289 17.01 7.17 14.84
N ILE A 290 16.91 7.38 13.53
CA ILE A 290 16.03 6.58 12.66
C ILE A 290 16.48 5.12 12.60
N ASP A 291 17.79 4.84 12.46
CA ASP A 291 18.33 3.49 12.44
C ASP A 291 18.03 2.72 13.74
N THR A 292 18.23 3.38 14.88
CA THR A 292 17.91 2.80 16.20
C THR A 292 16.42 2.48 16.30
N ALA A 293 15.55 3.41 15.91
CA ALA A 293 14.11 3.21 15.93
C ALA A 293 13.66 2.06 15.00
N PHE A 294 14.24 1.94 13.80
CA PHE A 294 13.96 0.81 12.91
C PHE A 294 14.35 -0.53 13.56
N LYS A 295 15.54 -0.62 14.15
CA LYS A 295 16.02 -1.84 14.84
C LYS A 295 15.13 -2.21 16.02
N GLU A 296 14.66 -1.22 16.76
CA GLU A 296 13.75 -1.43 17.88
C GLU A 296 12.35 -1.84 17.44
N GLU A 297 11.81 -1.28 16.35
CA GLU A 297 10.44 -1.57 15.88
C GLU A 297 10.34 -2.85 15.04
N LEU A 298 11.42 -3.23 14.35
CA LEU A 298 11.47 -4.41 13.47
C LEU A 298 11.94 -5.69 14.17
N THR A 299 11.91 -5.74 15.51
CA THR A 299 12.19 -7.02 16.20
C THR A 299 11.06 -8.01 15.95
N PRO A 300 11.35 -9.33 15.83
CA PRO A 300 10.33 -10.36 15.59
C PRO A 300 9.16 -10.28 16.56
N GLU A 301 9.43 -9.94 17.84
CA GLU A 301 8.41 -9.86 18.88
C GLU A 301 7.45 -8.69 18.65
N LYS A 302 7.95 -7.51 18.26
CA LYS A 302 7.09 -6.35 17.98
C LYS A 302 6.33 -6.51 16.67
N VAL A 303 6.96 -7.09 15.65
CA VAL A 303 6.32 -7.40 14.37
C VAL A 303 5.19 -8.42 14.58
N GLN A 304 5.43 -9.50 15.33
CA GLN A 304 4.41 -10.49 15.70
C GLN A 304 3.28 -9.86 16.52
N ALA A 305 3.60 -9.01 17.49
CA ALA A 305 2.59 -8.32 18.30
C ALA A 305 1.70 -7.41 17.45
N THR A 306 2.28 -6.69 16.49
CA THR A 306 1.55 -5.84 15.54
C THR A 306 0.62 -6.68 14.67
N MET A 307 1.13 -7.78 14.12
CA MET A 307 0.33 -8.71 13.31
C MET A 307 -0.85 -9.31 14.12
N ASN A 308 -0.59 -9.76 15.35
CA ASN A 308 -1.63 -10.28 16.23
C ASN A 308 -2.69 -9.22 16.55
N SER A 309 -2.31 -7.95 16.71
CA SER A 309 -3.26 -6.86 16.96
C SER A 309 -4.21 -6.63 15.77
N TYR A 310 -3.70 -6.73 14.54
CA TYR A 310 -4.54 -6.62 13.33
C TYR A 310 -5.49 -7.80 13.18
N ALA A 311 -5.02 -9.02 13.45
CA ALA A 311 -5.86 -10.22 13.43
C ALA A 311 -6.93 -10.21 14.54
N GLU A 312 -6.63 -9.69 15.74
CA GLU A 312 -7.61 -9.58 16.83
C GLU A 312 -8.75 -8.62 16.54
N LEU A 313 -8.47 -7.50 15.86
CA LEU A 313 -9.51 -6.58 15.38
C LEU A 313 -10.51 -7.29 14.47
N GLU A 314 -10.06 -8.28 13.69
CA GLU A 314 -10.92 -9.09 12.84
C GLU A 314 -11.80 -10.07 13.61
N HIS A 315 -11.29 -10.60 14.71
CA HIS A 315 -11.98 -11.60 15.52
C HIS A 315 -12.92 -11.00 16.56
N ASN A 316 -12.90 -9.67 16.75
CA ASN A 316 -13.76 -8.99 17.69
C ASN A 316 -15.24 -9.01 17.23
N TYR A 317 -16.03 -9.90 17.85
CA TYR A 317 -17.45 -10.08 17.56
C TYR A 317 -18.30 -8.81 17.74
N ALA A 318 -17.93 -7.92 18.68
CA ALA A 318 -18.66 -6.67 18.88
C ALA A 318 -18.52 -5.74 17.68
N LEU A 319 -17.33 -5.69 17.04
CA LEU A 319 -17.10 -4.91 15.82
C LEU A 319 -17.81 -5.51 14.60
N LYS A 320 -18.03 -6.84 14.56
CA LYS A 320 -18.76 -7.48 13.44
C LYS A 320 -20.23 -7.10 13.41
N LEU A 321 -20.85 -6.93 14.58
CA LEU A 321 -22.29 -6.71 14.72
C LEU A 321 -22.73 -5.25 14.53
N ILE A 322 -21.80 -4.29 14.53
CA ILE A 322 -22.14 -2.87 14.31
C ILE A 322 -22.46 -2.64 12.82
N PRO A 323 -23.64 -2.09 12.48
CA PRO A 323 -23.99 -1.68 11.12
C PRO A 323 -22.99 -0.68 10.52
N LEU A 324 -22.77 -0.76 9.20
CA LEU A 324 -21.81 0.12 8.50
C LEU A 324 -22.03 1.62 8.74
N PRO A 325 -23.25 2.18 8.74
CA PRO A 325 -23.43 3.62 8.94
C PRO A 325 -22.90 4.11 10.30
N LEU A 326 -23.04 3.30 11.35
CA LEU A 326 -22.51 3.62 12.68
C LEU A 326 -20.98 3.52 12.73
N LYS A 327 -20.40 2.54 12.02
CA LYS A 327 -18.94 2.46 11.84
C LYS A 327 -18.38 3.68 11.11
N GLU A 328 -19.04 4.10 10.04
CA GLU A 328 -18.66 5.27 9.23
C GLU A 328 -18.68 6.56 10.09
N ILE A 329 -19.73 6.77 10.88
CA ILE A 329 -19.82 7.93 11.80
C ILE A 329 -18.72 7.90 12.86
N GLY A 330 -18.47 6.74 13.48
CA GLY A 330 -17.41 6.60 14.49
C GLY A 330 -16.02 6.89 13.92
N LEU A 331 -15.71 6.36 12.73
CA LEU A 331 -14.43 6.58 12.05
C LEU A 331 -14.27 8.04 11.60
N MET A 332 -15.32 8.69 11.10
CA MET A 332 -15.30 10.11 10.78
C MET A 332 -15.05 10.97 12.04
N GLY A 333 -15.64 10.62 13.18
CA GLY A 333 -15.40 11.30 14.46
C GLY A 333 -13.96 11.17 14.93
N ILE A 334 -13.36 9.97 14.82
CA ILE A 334 -11.94 9.73 15.12
C ILE A 334 -11.05 10.57 14.20
N THR A 335 -11.32 10.56 12.90
CA THR A 335 -10.56 11.31 11.89
C THR A 335 -10.64 12.83 12.14
N HIS A 336 -11.82 13.35 12.50
CA HIS A 336 -11.99 14.77 12.83
C HIS A 336 -11.22 15.17 14.11
N MET A 337 -11.20 14.30 15.14
CA MET A 337 -10.38 14.53 16.33
C MET A 337 -8.88 14.48 16.03
N MET A 338 -8.45 13.62 15.11
CA MET A 338 -7.05 13.50 14.69
C MET A 338 -6.58 14.64 13.80
N ASN A 339 -7.48 15.26 13.04
CA ASN A 339 -7.20 16.40 12.15
C ASN A 339 -7.30 17.76 12.86
N ARG A 340 -7.80 17.81 14.10
CA ARG A 340 -7.66 18.97 15.01
C ARG A 340 -6.29 18.95 15.65
#